data_AF-A0A963AE64-F1
#
_entry.id   AF-A0A963AE64-F1
#
_cell.length_a   1.000
_cell.length_b   1.000
_cell.length_c   1.000
_cell.angle_alpha   90.00
_cell.angle_beta   90.00
_cell.angle_gamma   90.00
#
_symmetry.space_group_name_H-M   'P 1'
#
loop_
_entity.id
_entity.type
_entity.pdbx_description
1 polymer ?
#
loop_
_entity_poly.entity_id
_entity_poly.type
_entity_poly.pdbx_seq_one_letter_code
_entity_poly.pdbx_strand_id
1 'polypeptide(L)'
;MTMKQNLTSPFDVYDRDAKSLATHYESKTFEEVHADVVDLAPADVGLVLDIGAGSGRDAAWFAAHGHEVIAVEPAPRMREVARSFHPDSRIRWLDDQLPVLGNVFRTGLTFDLIWLSAVWMHVAPTYRQRAFRKMVSLLRPGGRLMMSLRQGPPPDDREMYPTHVDEVEKLARSHGLAVIRVTRANDRLGREGVTWQTVCLQAPDDGLGALPLLRHVIINDSKSSTYKLALLRVLTRIAESATGLVEDVDDDTVAVPLGLVALYWIRAFKPLVEQGLPQKPPNRKDTGLGFVKEGFRALRQVSPYSLRLGARFTGHEGTALLAALRDARNTITQMPAHYITYPGKEDQVFVAESARAPRARDFALDAPFLGAFGRLLFPRHLWQAMTRYAAWIEPALLNEWTELMQSYEGDARRTRDEHFGLLRWLDPEHDTRLVRNFALEIRERNQALYCLWSGRRLRDQFAIDHCLPFAAWPCNDLWNLFPSHPSVNKKKGDKLPSAESLVDARDRILEWWQTAYVGQDSVGERFEDEAIAALPGTLVSATSPLPEDVFDGLMLQRATLRRDQQLAEWVCC
;
A
#
# COMPACT_ATOMS: atom_id res chain seq x y z
N MET A 1 -55.70 34.35 -7.73
CA MET A 1 -54.68 35.36 -8.08
C MET A 1 -53.33 34.69 -7.96
N THR A 2 -52.82 34.16 -9.07
CA THR A 2 -51.71 33.22 -9.12
C THR A 2 -50.41 34.03 -9.23
N MET A 3 -49.66 34.16 -8.13
CA MET A 3 -48.28 34.65 -8.20
C MET A 3 -47.43 33.54 -8.81
N LYS A 4 -47.12 33.65 -10.10
CA LYS A 4 -45.97 32.97 -10.70
C LYS A 4 -44.72 33.56 -10.06
N GLN A 5 -44.12 32.87 -9.10
CA GLN A 5 -42.71 33.09 -8.77
C GLN A 5 -41.90 32.62 -9.99
N ASN A 6 -41.44 33.57 -10.80
CA ASN A 6 -40.36 33.33 -11.75
C ASN A 6 -39.11 33.00 -10.92
N LEU A 7 -38.84 31.71 -10.71
CA LEU A 7 -37.55 31.24 -10.20
C LEU A 7 -36.52 31.47 -11.32
N THR A 8 -35.91 32.65 -11.35
CA THR A 8 -34.65 32.86 -12.05
C THR A 8 -33.63 31.88 -11.50
N SER A 9 -32.95 31.14 -12.37
CA SER A 9 -31.87 30.23 -11.97
C SER A 9 -30.82 31.04 -11.20
N PRO A 10 -30.21 30.50 -10.12
CA PRO A 10 -29.17 31.20 -9.37
C PRO A 10 -27.94 31.58 -10.23
N PHE A 11 -27.85 31.04 -11.45
CA PHE A 11 -26.80 31.32 -12.43
C PHE A 11 -27.17 32.37 -13.50
N ASP A 12 -28.43 32.83 -13.56
CA ASP A 12 -28.90 33.73 -14.62
C ASP A 12 -28.12 35.06 -14.65
N VAL A 13 -27.70 35.55 -13.49
CA VAL A 13 -26.86 36.76 -13.38
C VAL A 13 -25.46 36.53 -13.95
N TYR A 14 -24.87 35.37 -13.68
CA TYR A 14 -23.55 35.00 -14.19
C TYR A 14 -23.58 34.81 -15.71
N ASP A 15 -24.67 34.29 -16.26
CA ASP A 15 -24.83 34.13 -17.70
C ASP A 15 -25.11 35.47 -18.40
N ARG A 16 -26.01 36.29 -17.84
CA ARG A 16 -26.35 37.61 -18.38
C ARG A 16 -25.14 38.53 -18.45
N ASP A 17 -24.37 38.60 -17.37
CA ASP A 17 -23.26 39.53 -17.20
C ASP A 17 -21.89 38.85 -17.43
N ALA A 18 -21.89 37.70 -18.10
CA ALA A 18 -20.72 36.82 -18.26
C ALA A 18 -19.44 37.56 -18.68
N LYS A 19 -19.51 38.43 -19.68
CA LYS A 19 -18.32 39.13 -20.20
C LYS A 19 -17.72 40.11 -19.18
N SER A 20 -18.54 40.91 -18.49
CA SER A 20 -18.03 41.88 -17.52
C SER A 20 -17.50 41.18 -16.27
N LEU A 21 -18.21 40.16 -15.78
CA LEU A 21 -17.78 39.35 -14.65
C LEU A 21 -16.48 38.60 -14.97
N ALA A 22 -16.38 37.98 -16.14
CA ALA A 22 -15.16 37.29 -16.55
C ALA A 22 -13.97 38.25 -16.61
N THR A 23 -14.10 39.42 -17.25
CA THR A 23 -13.03 40.43 -17.25
C THR A 23 -12.60 40.85 -15.85
N HIS A 24 -13.55 40.99 -14.91
CA HIS A 24 -13.24 41.33 -13.52
C HIS A 24 -12.53 40.18 -12.79
N TYR A 25 -12.95 38.92 -12.99
CA TYR A 25 -12.31 37.77 -12.35
C TYR A 25 -10.90 37.50 -12.89
N GLU A 26 -10.67 37.75 -14.17
CA GLU A 26 -9.35 37.68 -14.82
C GLU A 26 -8.44 38.86 -14.46
N SER A 27 -8.95 39.92 -13.79
CA SER A 27 -8.11 41.05 -13.38
C SER A 27 -7.15 40.73 -12.24
N LYS A 28 -7.20 39.49 -11.72
CA LYS A 28 -6.31 38.95 -10.70
C LYS A 28 -5.82 37.58 -11.14
N THR A 29 -4.57 37.24 -10.84
CA THR A 29 -4.03 35.90 -11.12
C THR A 29 -4.50 34.88 -10.09
N PHE A 30 -4.32 33.59 -10.38
CA PHE A 30 -4.61 32.52 -9.43
C PHE A 30 -3.81 32.69 -8.13
N GLU A 31 -2.52 32.97 -8.22
CA GLU A 31 -1.63 33.18 -7.08
C GLU A 31 -2.05 34.42 -6.29
N GLU A 32 -2.41 35.50 -6.99
CA GLU A 32 -2.94 36.69 -6.33
C GLU A 32 -4.22 36.40 -5.57
N VAL A 33 -5.06 35.45 -5.96
CA VAL A 33 -6.30 35.11 -5.21
C VAL A 33 -6.04 34.05 -4.14
N HIS A 34 -5.19 33.08 -4.41
CA HIS A 34 -5.06 31.83 -3.65
C HIS A 34 -3.67 31.61 -3.04
N ALA A 35 -2.87 32.67 -2.88
CA ALA A 35 -1.52 32.59 -2.30
C ALA A 35 -1.42 31.79 -0.99
N ASP A 36 -2.47 31.80 -0.16
CA ASP A 36 -2.46 31.10 1.13
C ASP A 36 -2.63 29.58 1.00
N VAL A 37 -2.92 29.07 -0.20
CA VAL A 37 -3.20 27.65 -0.48
C VAL A 37 -2.54 27.09 -1.74
N VAL A 38 -1.80 27.91 -2.49
CA VAL A 38 -1.13 27.48 -3.73
C VAL A 38 -0.11 26.35 -3.47
N ASP A 39 0.56 26.36 -2.32
CA ASP A 39 1.49 25.32 -1.89
C ASP A 39 0.82 23.96 -1.58
N LEU A 40 -0.52 23.94 -1.46
CA LEU A 40 -1.30 22.71 -1.27
C LEU A 40 -1.90 22.17 -2.57
N ALA A 41 -1.75 22.87 -3.71
CA ALA A 41 -2.05 22.27 -4.99
C ALA A 41 -1.17 21.01 -5.20
N PRO A 42 -1.67 19.95 -5.85
CA PRO A 42 -0.87 18.76 -6.10
C PRO A 42 0.41 19.13 -6.86
N ALA A 43 1.57 18.79 -6.29
CA ALA A 43 2.87 19.03 -6.93
C ALA A 43 3.09 18.12 -8.15
N ASP A 44 2.44 16.96 -8.17
CA ASP A 44 2.46 16.02 -9.28
C ASP A 44 1.35 16.32 -10.28
N VAL A 45 1.69 16.22 -11.57
CA VAL A 45 0.70 16.28 -12.66
C VAL A 45 -0.39 15.25 -12.44
N GLY A 46 -1.63 15.70 -12.58
CA GLY A 46 -2.81 14.94 -12.19
C GLY A 46 -4.09 15.45 -12.85
N LEU A 47 -5.22 14.89 -12.45
CA LEU A 47 -6.55 15.25 -12.93
C LEU A 47 -7.29 16.13 -11.90
N VAL A 48 -7.66 17.34 -12.30
CA VAL A 48 -8.36 18.33 -11.48
C VAL A 48 -9.81 18.47 -11.93
N LEU A 49 -10.74 18.51 -10.98
CA LEU A 49 -12.13 18.91 -11.21
C LEU A 49 -12.34 20.33 -10.65
N ASP A 50 -12.49 21.31 -11.53
CA ASP A 50 -12.84 22.68 -11.16
C ASP A 50 -14.36 22.85 -11.24
N ILE A 51 -15.02 22.92 -10.08
CA ILE A 51 -16.49 23.01 -10.00
C ILE A 51 -16.90 24.46 -9.87
N GLY A 52 -17.66 24.95 -10.86
CA GLY A 52 -18.02 26.37 -10.98
C GLY A 52 -16.84 27.20 -11.49
N ALA A 53 -16.22 26.73 -12.57
CA ALA A 53 -14.98 27.27 -13.11
C ALA A 53 -15.07 28.73 -13.58
N GLY A 54 -16.28 29.26 -13.78
CA GLY A 54 -16.51 30.67 -14.09
C GLY A 54 -15.77 31.10 -15.36
N SER A 55 -14.91 32.11 -15.24
CA SER A 55 -14.10 32.62 -16.35
C SER A 55 -12.99 31.67 -16.81
N GLY A 56 -12.70 30.61 -16.04
CA GLY A 56 -11.67 29.63 -16.33
C GLY A 56 -10.28 29.97 -15.82
N ARG A 57 -10.10 31.07 -15.08
CA ARG A 57 -8.81 31.48 -14.52
C ARG A 57 -8.11 30.35 -13.76
N ASP A 58 -8.83 29.72 -12.83
CA ASP A 58 -8.27 28.70 -11.94
C ASP A 58 -7.97 27.42 -12.74
N ALA A 59 -8.91 26.96 -13.59
CA ALA A 59 -8.69 25.88 -14.54
C ALA A 59 -7.47 26.09 -15.46
N ALA A 60 -7.29 27.31 -15.96
CA ALA A 60 -6.15 27.67 -16.82
C ALA A 60 -4.82 27.61 -16.09
N TRP A 61 -4.80 28.03 -14.82
CA TRP A 61 -3.62 27.90 -13.98
C TRP A 61 -3.22 26.43 -13.78
N PHE A 62 -4.17 25.55 -13.43
CA PHE A 62 -3.89 24.12 -13.28
C PHE A 62 -3.41 23.50 -14.61
N ALA A 63 -4.07 23.84 -15.72
CA ALA A 63 -3.62 23.39 -17.03
C ALA A 63 -2.18 23.86 -17.31
N ALA A 64 -1.85 25.13 -17.09
CA ALA A 64 -0.50 25.66 -17.28
C ALA A 64 0.56 24.91 -16.45
N HIS A 65 0.19 24.37 -15.29
CA HIS A 65 1.05 23.55 -14.43
C HIS A 65 1.06 22.04 -14.78
N GLY A 66 0.51 21.67 -15.93
CA GLY A 66 0.60 20.32 -16.49
C GLY A 66 -0.62 19.45 -16.24
N HIS A 67 -1.57 19.87 -15.39
CA HIS A 67 -2.74 19.06 -15.06
C HIS A 67 -3.73 18.95 -16.21
N GLU A 68 -4.45 17.83 -16.26
CA GLU A 68 -5.68 17.71 -17.03
C GLU A 68 -6.83 18.26 -16.18
N VAL A 69 -7.71 19.09 -16.75
CA VAL A 69 -8.75 19.77 -16.00
C VAL A 69 -10.12 19.49 -16.59
N ILE A 70 -11.04 19.00 -15.77
CA ILE A 70 -12.47 18.99 -16.06
C ILE A 70 -13.06 20.26 -15.42
N ALA A 71 -13.40 21.24 -16.25
CA ALA A 71 -13.97 22.51 -15.81
C ALA A 71 -15.51 22.48 -15.93
N VAL A 72 -16.20 22.49 -14.80
CA VAL A 72 -17.67 22.48 -14.73
C VAL A 72 -18.18 23.90 -14.61
N GLU A 73 -18.99 24.35 -15.57
CA GLU A 73 -19.64 25.66 -15.54
C GLU A 73 -21.04 25.53 -16.16
N PRO A 74 -22.13 25.68 -15.39
CA PRO A 74 -23.50 25.51 -15.89
C PRO A 74 -23.97 26.67 -16.79
N ALA A 75 -23.46 27.89 -16.61
CA ALA A 75 -23.90 29.05 -17.40
C ALA A 75 -23.31 29.00 -18.83
N PRO A 76 -24.13 28.81 -19.88
CA PRO A 76 -23.64 28.58 -21.24
C PRO A 76 -22.76 29.72 -21.78
N ARG A 77 -23.17 30.98 -21.60
CA ARG A 77 -22.43 32.15 -22.05
C ARG A 77 -21.17 32.37 -21.24
N MET A 78 -21.19 32.14 -19.92
CA MET A 78 -19.97 32.20 -19.10
C MET A 78 -18.94 31.19 -19.59
N ARG A 79 -19.37 29.95 -19.81
CA ARG A 79 -18.52 28.87 -20.35
C ARG A 79 -17.99 29.16 -21.75
N GLU A 80 -18.78 29.78 -22.64
CA GLU A 80 -18.32 30.24 -23.96
C GLU A 80 -17.24 31.31 -23.86
N VAL A 81 -17.43 32.30 -22.97
CA VAL A 81 -16.43 33.34 -22.69
C VAL A 81 -15.15 32.71 -22.14
N ALA A 82 -15.28 31.80 -21.18
CA ALA A 82 -14.15 31.13 -20.55
C ALA A 82 -13.34 30.28 -21.53
N ARG A 83 -14.00 29.53 -22.43
CA ARG A 83 -13.35 28.82 -23.55
C ARG A 83 -12.59 29.75 -24.49
N SER A 84 -13.11 30.97 -24.67
CA SER A 84 -12.47 31.98 -25.53
C SER A 84 -11.24 32.59 -24.89
N PHE A 85 -11.24 32.75 -23.56
CA PHE A 85 -10.07 33.21 -22.80
C PHE A 85 -9.00 32.13 -22.69
N HIS A 86 -9.41 30.87 -22.49
CA HIS A 86 -8.52 29.77 -22.17
C HIS A 86 -8.75 28.57 -23.13
N PRO A 87 -8.18 28.61 -24.36
CA PRO A 87 -8.37 27.57 -25.37
C PRO A 87 -7.45 26.34 -25.19
N ASP A 88 -6.81 26.17 -24.02
CA ASP A 88 -5.89 25.05 -23.75
C ASP A 88 -6.62 23.70 -23.85
N SER A 89 -6.05 22.77 -24.62
CA SER A 89 -6.64 21.46 -24.89
C SER A 89 -6.74 20.55 -23.65
N ARG A 90 -6.01 20.85 -22.58
CA ARG A 90 -6.08 20.14 -21.30
C ARG A 90 -7.33 20.51 -20.49
N ILE A 91 -8.04 21.58 -20.87
CA ILE A 91 -9.28 22.01 -20.20
C ILE A 91 -10.49 21.45 -20.96
N ARG A 92 -11.22 20.54 -20.31
CA ARG A 92 -12.46 19.97 -20.84
C ARG A 92 -13.65 20.58 -20.09
N TRP A 93 -14.39 21.39 -20.83
CA TRP A 93 -15.55 22.12 -20.30
C TRP A 93 -16.82 21.28 -20.30
N LEU A 94 -17.47 21.13 -19.15
CA LEU A 94 -18.71 20.37 -18.98
C LEU A 94 -19.89 21.21 -18.50
N ASP A 95 -21.08 20.81 -18.95
CA ASP A 95 -22.36 21.31 -18.46
C ASP A 95 -22.83 20.51 -17.28
N ASP A 96 -22.55 21.00 -16.08
CA ASP A 96 -22.91 20.29 -14.88
C ASP A 96 -22.98 21.24 -13.70
N GLN A 97 -23.52 20.76 -12.59
CA GLN A 97 -23.65 21.55 -11.37
C GLN A 97 -23.85 20.70 -10.12
N LEU A 98 -23.51 21.28 -8.98
CA LEU A 98 -23.95 20.77 -7.69
C LEU A 98 -25.47 20.89 -7.55
N PRO A 99 -26.13 19.96 -6.83
CA PRO A 99 -25.58 18.85 -6.06
C PRO A 99 -25.49 17.53 -6.84
N VAL A 100 -25.59 17.53 -8.17
CA VAL A 100 -25.79 16.31 -8.98
C VAL A 100 -24.49 15.81 -9.61
N LEU A 101 -23.75 16.69 -10.30
CA LEU A 101 -22.52 16.37 -11.04
C LEU A 101 -22.69 15.20 -12.04
N GLY A 102 -23.87 15.09 -12.67
CA GLY A 102 -24.26 13.91 -13.44
C GLY A 102 -23.37 13.61 -14.64
N ASN A 103 -22.88 14.65 -15.32
CA ASN A 103 -22.01 14.52 -16.49
C ASN A 103 -20.59 14.17 -16.08
N VAL A 104 -20.10 14.72 -14.96
CA VAL A 104 -18.82 14.31 -14.37
C VAL A 104 -18.87 12.82 -13.99
N PHE A 105 -19.93 12.35 -13.30
CA PHE A 105 -20.07 10.92 -12.97
C PHE A 105 -20.10 10.01 -14.19
N ARG A 106 -20.69 10.45 -15.30
CA ARG A 106 -20.73 9.66 -16.56
C ARG A 106 -19.35 9.45 -17.19
N THR A 107 -18.35 10.26 -16.82
CA THR A 107 -16.98 10.05 -17.30
C THR A 107 -16.29 8.83 -16.67
N GLY A 108 -16.77 8.38 -15.50
CA GLY A 108 -16.11 7.33 -14.71
C GLY A 108 -14.77 7.74 -14.11
N LEU A 109 -14.41 9.02 -14.17
CA LEU A 109 -13.15 9.55 -13.64
C LEU A 109 -13.24 9.85 -12.15
N THR A 110 -12.09 9.75 -11.48
CA THR A 110 -11.83 10.24 -10.13
C THR A 110 -10.68 11.23 -10.16
N PHE A 111 -10.63 12.15 -9.21
CA PHE A 111 -9.80 13.35 -9.26
C PHE A 111 -8.79 13.41 -8.13
N ASP A 112 -7.62 13.95 -8.46
CA ASP A 112 -6.51 14.17 -7.54
C ASP A 112 -6.76 15.44 -6.71
N LEU A 113 -7.42 16.42 -7.33
CA LEU A 113 -7.93 17.62 -6.69
C LEU A 113 -9.34 17.92 -7.19
N ILE A 114 -10.26 18.17 -6.26
CA ILE A 114 -11.51 18.87 -6.52
C ILE A 114 -11.35 20.29 -6.00
N TRP A 115 -11.46 21.25 -6.91
CA TRP A 115 -11.34 22.67 -6.65
C TRP A 115 -12.74 23.29 -6.66
N LEU A 116 -13.10 23.96 -5.55
CA LEU A 116 -14.41 24.59 -5.38
C LEU A 116 -14.21 26.03 -4.88
N SER A 117 -13.80 26.89 -5.82
CA SER A 117 -13.50 28.29 -5.53
C SER A 117 -14.77 29.15 -5.65
N ALA A 118 -15.18 29.80 -4.56
CA ALA A 118 -16.28 30.75 -4.56
C ALA A 118 -17.64 30.19 -5.04
N VAL A 119 -17.92 28.93 -4.76
CA VAL A 119 -19.15 28.25 -5.25
C VAL A 119 -20.06 27.76 -4.14
N TRP A 120 -19.54 27.44 -2.94
CA TRP A 120 -20.33 26.80 -1.88
C TRP A 120 -21.50 27.66 -1.37
N MET A 121 -21.40 28.99 -1.45
CA MET A 121 -22.48 29.91 -1.10
C MET A 121 -23.68 29.84 -2.07
N HIS A 122 -23.53 29.25 -3.25
CA HIS A 122 -24.64 29.03 -4.18
C HIS A 122 -25.38 27.71 -3.95
N VAL A 123 -24.87 26.84 -3.06
CA VAL A 123 -25.52 25.58 -2.72
C VAL A 123 -26.38 25.79 -1.47
N ALA A 124 -27.70 25.64 -1.62
CA ALA A 124 -28.64 25.76 -0.50
C ALA A 124 -28.31 24.74 0.60
N PRO A 125 -28.44 25.10 1.90
CA PRO A 125 -28.07 24.22 3.01
C PRO A 125 -28.68 22.81 2.95
N THR A 126 -29.91 22.68 2.46
CA THR A 126 -30.60 21.38 2.29
C THR A 126 -29.93 20.45 1.28
N TYR A 127 -29.13 20.98 0.35
CA TYR A 127 -28.42 20.21 -0.66
C TYR A 127 -26.94 19.98 -0.36
N ARG A 128 -26.37 20.69 0.63
CA ARG A 128 -24.94 20.66 0.95
C ARG A 128 -24.44 19.26 1.32
N GLN A 129 -25.17 18.50 2.14
CA GLN A 129 -24.77 17.13 2.48
C GLN A 129 -24.69 16.22 1.25
N ARG A 130 -25.66 16.35 0.31
CA ARG A 130 -25.66 15.58 -0.94
C ARG A 130 -24.51 16.02 -1.85
N ALA A 131 -24.31 17.34 -2.02
CA ALA A 131 -23.25 17.92 -2.82
C ALA A 131 -21.87 17.48 -2.32
N PHE A 132 -21.63 17.57 -1.01
CA PHE A 132 -20.37 17.16 -0.38
C PHE A 132 -20.09 15.68 -0.60
N ARG A 133 -21.06 14.81 -0.33
CA ARG A 133 -20.93 13.36 -0.59
C ARG A 133 -20.58 13.07 -2.05
N LYS A 134 -21.19 13.80 -2.99
CA LYS A 134 -20.93 13.65 -4.44
C LYS A 134 -19.51 14.05 -4.79
N MET A 135 -18.99 15.16 -4.26
CA MET A 135 -17.58 15.55 -4.44
C MET A 135 -16.64 14.51 -3.83
N VAL A 136 -16.88 14.07 -2.59
CA VAL A 136 -16.03 13.06 -1.94
C VAL A 136 -15.96 11.76 -2.74
N SER A 137 -17.08 11.28 -3.30
CA SER A 137 -17.08 10.06 -4.12
C SER A 137 -16.36 10.18 -5.46
N LEU A 138 -15.99 11.40 -5.87
CA LEU A 138 -15.21 11.68 -7.06
C LEU A 138 -13.72 11.84 -6.74
N LEU A 139 -13.31 11.87 -5.47
CA LEU A 139 -11.89 11.89 -5.11
C LEU A 139 -11.27 10.51 -5.34
N ARG A 140 -10.04 10.48 -5.86
CA ARG A 140 -9.21 9.28 -5.72
C ARG A 140 -8.81 9.09 -4.24
N PRO A 141 -8.40 7.89 -3.83
CA PRO A 141 -7.64 7.68 -2.60
C PRO A 141 -6.45 8.65 -2.54
N GLY A 142 -6.26 9.31 -1.42
CA GLY A 142 -5.23 10.36 -1.33
C GLY A 142 -5.50 11.62 -2.17
N GLY A 143 -6.72 11.83 -2.68
CA GLY A 143 -7.13 13.07 -3.38
C GLY A 143 -7.55 14.20 -2.43
N ARG A 144 -7.40 15.45 -2.86
CA ARG A 144 -7.74 16.65 -2.08
C ARG A 144 -9.05 17.30 -2.53
N LEU A 145 -9.80 17.85 -1.57
CA LEU A 145 -10.91 18.77 -1.83
C LEU A 145 -10.57 20.14 -1.21
N MET A 146 -10.53 21.17 -2.04
CA MET A 146 -10.22 22.53 -1.61
C MET A 146 -11.38 23.46 -1.88
N MET A 147 -11.84 24.17 -0.85
CA MET A 147 -13.05 24.98 -0.90
C MET A 147 -12.77 26.38 -0.37
N SER A 148 -13.03 27.42 -1.17
CA SER A 148 -13.01 28.80 -0.68
C SER A 148 -14.42 29.26 -0.31
N LEU A 149 -14.57 29.70 0.93
CA LEU A 149 -15.84 30.00 1.60
C LEU A 149 -15.94 31.50 1.81
N ARG A 150 -16.92 32.12 1.14
CA ARG A 150 -17.19 33.55 1.25
C ARG A 150 -17.87 33.87 2.58
N GLN A 151 -17.35 34.88 3.27
CA GLN A 151 -17.95 35.52 4.43
C GLN A 151 -18.41 36.95 4.09
N GLY A 152 -19.38 37.46 4.84
CA GLY A 152 -19.94 38.80 4.65
C GLY A 152 -21.28 38.80 3.91
N PRO A 153 -21.94 39.98 3.82
CA PRO A 153 -23.29 40.10 3.28
C PRO A 153 -23.34 39.69 1.80
N PRO A 154 -24.41 39.02 1.33
CA PRO A 154 -24.61 38.74 -0.08
C PRO A 154 -24.85 40.05 -0.86
N PRO A 155 -24.54 40.12 -2.16
CA PRO A 155 -24.95 41.25 -2.98
C PRO A 155 -26.44 41.19 -3.28
N ASP A 156 -27.08 42.34 -3.48
CA ASP A 156 -28.55 42.45 -3.69
C ASP A 156 -29.05 41.78 -4.98
N ASP A 157 -28.15 41.54 -5.94
CA ASP A 157 -28.47 41.06 -7.27
C ASP A 157 -28.51 39.52 -7.39
N ARG A 158 -28.08 38.78 -6.37
CA ARG A 158 -27.98 37.32 -6.43
C ARG A 158 -28.16 36.64 -5.08
N GLU A 159 -28.78 35.47 -5.09
CA GLU A 159 -28.95 34.66 -3.88
C GLU A 159 -27.63 33.97 -3.49
N MET A 160 -27.25 34.11 -2.23
CA MET A 160 -26.15 33.41 -1.60
C MET A 160 -26.52 33.02 -0.18
N TYR A 161 -26.08 31.84 0.24
CA TYR A 161 -26.29 31.31 1.58
C TYR A 161 -25.01 31.44 2.42
N PRO A 162 -25.11 31.77 3.72
CA PRO A 162 -23.95 31.78 4.62
C PRO A 162 -23.16 30.47 4.57
N THR A 163 -21.83 30.58 4.68
CA THR A 163 -20.93 29.42 4.67
C THR A 163 -20.10 29.41 5.94
N HIS A 164 -19.87 28.22 6.51
CA HIS A 164 -19.11 28.07 7.75
C HIS A 164 -18.09 26.95 7.62
N VAL A 165 -16.85 27.19 8.05
CA VAL A 165 -15.81 26.16 8.11
C VAL A 165 -16.27 24.98 8.97
N ASP A 166 -16.89 25.24 10.12
CA ASP A 166 -17.37 24.19 11.04
C ASP A 166 -18.35 23.21 10.37
N GLU A 167 -19.19 23.71 9.44
CA GLU A 167 -20.08 22.86 8.64
C GLU A 167 -19.28 21.94 7.72
N VAL A 168 -18.29 22.48 7.01
CA VAL A 168 -17.43 21.73 6.10
C VAL A 168 -16.57 20.71 6.85
N GLU A 169 -16.02 21.07 8.00
CA GLU A 169 -15.26 20.14 8.86
C GLU A 169 -16.14 19.01 9.40
N LYS A 170 -17.39 19.31 9.78
CA LYS A 170 -18.33 18.28 10.22
C LYS A 170 -18.67 17.32 9.08
N LEU A 171 -18.88 17.84 7.87
CA LEU A 171 -19.08 17.03 6.68
C LEU A 171 -17.83 16.17 6.38
N ALA A 172 -16.63 16.75 6.45
CA ALA A 172 -15.36 16.05 6.26
C ALA A 172 -15.21 14.87 7.22
N ARG A 173 -15.40 15.10 8.53
CA ARG A 173 -15.36 14.05 9.56
C ARG A 173 -16.38 12.94 9.31
N SER A 174 -17.61 13.29 8.90
CA SER A 174 -18.65 12.28 8.60
C SER A 174 -18.35 11.42 7.37
N HIS A 175 -17.41 11.85 6.53
CA HIS A 175 -16.99 11.18 5.31
C HIS A 175 -15.54 10.66 5.36
N GLY A 176 -14.88 10.77 6.51
CA GLY A 176 -13.51 10.26 6.72
C GLY A 176 -12.40 11.10 6.09
N LEU A 177 -12.65 12.36 5.73
CA LEU A 177 -11.61 13.26 5.23
C LEU A 177 -10.88 13.94 6.39
N ALA A 178 -9.56 14.03 6.29
CA ALA A 178 -8.74 14.82 7.20
C ALA A 178 -8.75 16.29 6.80
N VAL A 179 -8.77 17.20 7.79
CA VAL A 179 -8.58 18.64 7.57
C VAL A 179 -7.08 18.90 7.57
N ILE A 180 -6.54 19.28 6.42
CA ILE A 180 -5.09 19.56 6.28
C ILE A 180 -4.79 20.99 6.71
N ARG A 181 -5.59 21.95 6.25
CA ARG A 181 -5.41 23.36 6.57
C ARG A 181 -6.69 24.16 6.42
N VAL A 182 -6.85 25.15 7.30
CA VAL A 182 -7.84 26.21 7.17
C VAL A 182 -7.12 27.55 7.19
N THR A 183 -7.36 28.39 6.18
CA THR A 183 -6.78 29.74 6.10
C THR A 183 -7.88 30.80 6.13
N ARG A 184 -7.48 32.05 6.40
CA ARG A 184 -8.36 33.22 6.37
C ARG A 184 -7.67 34.34 5.62
N ALA A 185 -8.39 35.00 4.72
CA ALA A 185 -7.87 36.10 3.91
C ALA A 185 -8.90 37.21 3.74
N ASN A 186 -8.41 38.44 3.54
CA ASN A 186 -9.25 39.55 3.09
C ASN A 186 -9.63 39.37 1.62
N ASP A 187 -10.74 39.98 1.18
CA ASP A 187 -11.12 39.94 -0.23
C ASP A 187 -10.12 40.66 -1.13
N ARG A 188 -9.55 39.94 -2.08
CA ARG A 188 -8.51 40.45 -2.99
C ARG A 188 -9.07 41.12 -4.25
N LEU A 189 -10.40 41.11 -4.41
CA LEU A 189 -11.14 41.86 -5.42
C LEU A 189 -11.69 43.21 -4.88
N GLY A 190 -11.37 43.55 -3.62
CA GLY A 190 -11.68 44.87 -3.04
C GLY A 190 -13.14 45.05 -2.61
N ARG A 191 -13.90 43.96 -2.40
CA ARG A 191 -15.29 44.04 -1.93
C ARG A 191 -15.33 44.31 -0.43
N GLU A 192 -15.94 45.44 -0.06
CA GLU A 192 -16.04 45.86 1.33
C GLU A 192 -16.87 44.86 2.16
N GLY A 193 -16.39 44.54 3.37
CA GLY A 193 -17.06 43.62 4.29
C GLY A 193 -16.99 42.14 3.90
N VAL A 194 -16.27 41.79 2.82
CA VAL A 194 -16.08 40.40 2.38
C VAL A 194 -14.73 39.87 2.83
N THR A 195 -14.75 38.65 3.38
CA THR A 195 -13.52 37.89 3.69
C THR A 195 -13.69 36.45 3.22
N TRP A 196 -12.58 35.72 3.16
CA TRP A 196 -12.53 34.36 2.67
C TRP A 196 -11.92 33.44 3.70
N GLN A 197 -12.45 32.22 3.77
CA GLN A 197 -11.81 31.12 4.47
C GLN A 197 -11.62 29.98 3.47
N THR A 198 -10.41 29.42 3.38
CA THR A 198 -10.16 28.28 2.49
C THR A 198 -9.88 27.05 3.32
N VAL A 199 -10.61 25.96 3.03
CA VAL A 199 -10.44 24.66 3.69
C VAL A 199 -9.83 23.68 2.70
N CYS A 200 -8.73 23.03 3.09
CA CYS A 200 -8.14 21.92 2.36
C CYS A 200 -8.39 20.62 3.12
N LEU A 201 -9.03 19.67 2.44
CA LEU A 201 -9.40 18.37 2.95
C LEU A 201 -8.70 17.27 2.14
N GLN A 202 -8.40 16.15 2.79
CA GLN A 202 -7.67 15.03 2.19
C GLN A 202 -8.44 13.73 2.40
N ALA A 203 -8.76 13.02 1.32
CA ALA A 203 -9.26 11.65 1.39
C ALA A 203 -8.14 10.71 1.86
N PRO A 204 -8.46 9.67 2.65
CA PRO A 204 -7.47 8.68 3.05
C PRO A 204 -6.93 7.94 1.82
N ASP A 205 -5.67 7.54 1.87
CA ASP A 205 -5.11 6.58 0.92
C ASP A 205 -5.10 5.19 1.57
N ASP A 206 -5.79 4.25 0.95
CA ASP A 206 -5.90 2.86 1.40
C ASP A 206 -4.97 1.92 0.62
N GLY A 207 -4.07 2.49 -0.20
CA GLY A 207 -3.16 1.80 -1.11
C GLY A 207 -3.68 1.72 -2.55
N LEU A 208 -4.96 1.96 -2.80
CA LEU A 208 -5.50 1.96 -4.17
C LEU A 208 -4.90 3.05 -5.05
N GLY A 209 -4.43 4.16 -4.46
CA GLY A 209 -3.71 5.23 -5.16
C GLY A 209 -2.41 4.74 -5.84
N ALA A 210 -1.83 3.65 -5.35
CA ALA A 210 -0.58 3.09 -5.90
C ALA A 210 -0.79 2.20 -7.14
N LEU A 211 -2.01 1.70 -7.37
CA LEU A 211 -2.28 0.72 -8.43
C LEU A 211 -1.96 1.24 -9.84
N PRO A 212 -2.23 2.51 -10.21
CA PRO A 212 -1.81 3.04 -11.50
C PRO A 212 -0.29 3.01 -11.72
N LEU A 213 0.49 3.36 -10.69
CA LEU A 213 1.95 3.30 -10.74
C LEU A 213 2.43 1.86 -10.88
N LEU A 214 1.90 0.93 -10.06
CA LEU A 214 2.21 -0.49 -10.17
C LEU A 214 1.89 -1.03 -11.57
N ARG A 215 0.69 -0.74 -12.09
CA ARG A 215 0.29 -1.12 -13.46
C ARG A 215 1.27 -0.57 -14.50
N HIS A 216 1.68 0.69 -14.37
CA HIS A 216 2.65 1.28 -15.28
C HIS A 216 3.97 0.51 -15.26
N VAL A 217 4.57 0.27 -14.09
CA VAL A 217 5.84 -0.45 -13.97
C VAL A 217 5.72 -1.91 -14.45
N ILE A 218 4.61 -2.57 -14.12
CA ILE A 218 4.35 -3.97 -14.47
C ILE A 218 4.15 -4.14 -15.98
N ILE A 219 3.35 -3.30 -16.62
CA ILE A 219 2.92 -3.51 -18.02
C ILE A 219 3.66 -2.57 -18.98
N ASN A 220 3.60 -1.26 -18.74
CA ASN A 220 3.96 -0.25 -19.74
C ASN A 220 5.45 0.12 -19.74
N ASP A 221 6.08 0.06 -18.57
CA ASP A 221 7.46 0.45 -18.41
C ASP A 221 8.39 -0.53 -19.14
N SER A 222 9.41 0.01 -19.79
CA SER A 222 10.36 -0.75 -20.59
C SER A 222 11.23 -1.64 -19.70
N LYS A 223 11.45 -2.88 -20.15
CA LYS A 223 12.16 -3.92 -19.38
C LYS A 223 13.31 -4.48 -20.21
N SER A 224 14.54 -4.15 -19.81
CA SER A 224 15.77 -4.75 -20.36
C SER A 224 16.10 -6.11 -19.75
N SER A 225 15.44 -6.47 -18.64
CA SER A 225 15.53 -7.73 -17.93
C SER A 225 14.29 -7.93 -17.07
N THR A 226 14.14 -9.10 -16.45
CA THR A 226 13.05 -9.40 -15.51
C THR A 226 13.18 -8.72 -14.15
N TYR A 227 14.23 -7.92 -13.93
CA TYR A 227 14.54 -7.33 -12.62
C TYR A 227 13.42 -6.46 -12.04
N LYS A 228 12.78 -5.60 -12.83
CA LYS A 228 11.68 -4.74 -12.33
C LYS A 228 10.54 -5.57 -11.73
N LEU A 229 10.14 -6.63 -12.45
CA LEU A 229 9.11 -7.57 -12.01
C LEU A 229 9.56 -8.36 -10.77
N ALA A 230 10.83 -8.72 -10.72
CA ALA A 230 11.41 -9.38 -9.56
C ALA A 230 11.41 -8.52 -8.30
N LEU A 231 11.77 -7.23 -8.39
CA LEU A 231 11.77 -6.36 -7.21
C LEU A 231 10.35 -6.17 -6.68
N LEU A 232 9.39 -5.87 -7.56
CA LEU A 232 8.00 -5.70 -7.16
C LEU A 232 7.43 -6.98 -6.54
N ARG A 233 7.75 -8.15 -7.10
CA ARG A 233 7.32 -9.43 -6.54
C ARG A 233 7.95 -9.70 -5.17
N VAL A 234 9.24 -9.46 -5.03
CA VAL A 234 9.96 -9.63 -3.76
C VAL A 234 9.34 -8.73 -2.69
N LEU A 235 9.09 -7.46 -2.99
CA LEU A 235 8.45 -6.54 -2.05
C LEU A 235 7.02 -6.97 -1.71
N THR A 236 6.25 -7.43 -2.70
CA THR A 236 4.91 -8.00 -2.47
C THR A 236 4.97 -9.20 -1.53
N ARG A 237 5.94 -10.11 -1.70
CA ARG A 237 6.11 -11.26 -0.81
C ARG A 237 6.55 -10.89 0.59
N ILE A 238 7.44 -9.91 0.74
CA ILE A 238 7.82 -9.38 2.05
C ILE A 238 6.60 -8.73 2.73
N ALA A 239 5.76 -8.02 1.97
CA ALA A 239 4.53 -7.41 2.46
C ALA A 239 3.49 -8.43 2.93
N GLU A 240 3.53 -9.65 2.38
CA GLU A 240 2.67 -10.75 2.84
C GLU A 240 3.24 -11.48 4.04
N SER A 241 4.56 -11.76 4.10
CA SER A 241 5.10 -12.77 5.04
C SER A 241 6.14 -12.27 6.05
N ALA A 242 6.60 -11.03 5.95
CA ALA A 242 7.69 -10.51 6.79
C ALA A 242 7.47 -9.04 7.19
N THR A 243 6.22 -8.67 7.48
CA THR A 243 5.84 -7.29 7.82
C THR A 243 6.48 -6.78 9.09
N GLY A 244 6.86 -7.67 10.02
CA GLY A 244 7.51 -7.28 11.27
C GLY A 244 8.93 -6.74 11.09
N LEU A 245 9.55 -6.96 9.93
CA LEU A 245 10.87 -6.42 9.58
C LEU A 245 10.82 -5.07 8.87
N VAL A 246 9.64 -4.46 8.71
CA VAL A 246 9.47 -3.18 8.02
C VAL A 246 9.42 -2.04 9.02
N GLU A 247 10.21 -1.00 8.74
CA GLU A 247 10.35 0.17 9.60
C GLU A 247 9.49 1.32 9.05
N ASP A 248 8.72 1.95 9.94
CA ASP A 248 8.08 3.23 9.65
C ASP A 248 9.13 4.35 9.76
N VAL A 249 9.43 5.02 8.65
CA VAL A 249 10.40 6.12 8.62
C VAL A 249 9.72 7.43 8.99
N ASP A 250 8.60 7.72 8.32
CA ASP A 250 7.74 8.88 8.53
C ASP A 250 6.31 8.57 8.04
N ASP A 251 5.44 9.58 7.98
CA ASP A 251 4.03 9.42 7.59
C ASP A 251 3.87 8.90 6.15
N ASP A 252 4.82 9.18 5.26
CA ASP A 252 4.72 8.88 3.82
C ASP A 252 5.69 7.79 3.36
N THR A 253 6.64 7.37 4.19
CA THR A 253 7.75 6.50 3.81
C THR A 253 7.89 5.29 4.74
N VAL A 254 8.08 4.12 4.14
CA VAL A 254 8.50 2.90 4.84
C VAL A 254 9.87 2.45 4.38
N ALA A 255 10.58 1.72 5.23
CA ALA A 255 11.88 1.15 4.91
C ALA A 255 11.87 -0.38 5.08
N VAL A 256 12.36 -1.09 4.07
CA VAL A 256 12.57 -2.54 4.11
C VAL A 256 14.08 -2.84 4.14
N PRO A 257 14.55 -3.74 5.02
CA PRO A 257 15.96 -4.14 5.06
C PRO A 257 16.46 -4.67 3.71
N LEU A 258 17.52 -4.10 3.16
CA LEU A 258 18.06 -4.53 1.87
C LEU A 258 18.58 -5.98 1.91
N GLY A 259 19.01 -6.48 3.06
CA GLY A 259 19.38 -7.89 3.22
C GLY A 259 18.19 -8.82 3.04
N LEU A 260 17.01 -8.40 3.50
CA LEU A 260 15.75 -9.14 3.33
C LEU A 260 15.31 -9.13 1.87
N VAL A 261 15.36 -7.97 1.21
CA VAL A 261 15.08 -7.87 -0.24
C VAL A 261 16.05 -8.76 -1.03
N ALA A 262 17.35 -8.74 -0.71
CA ALA A 262 18.35 -9.59 -1.35
C ALA A 262 18.12 -11.08 -1.11
N LEU A 263 17.71 -11.49 0.09
CA LEU A 263 17.39 -12.88 0.42
C LEU A 263 16.22 -13.39 -0.43
N TYR A 264 15.11 -12.64 -0.45
CA TYR A 264 13.93 -12.99 -1.23
C TYR A 264 14.20 -12.95 -2.74
N TRP A 265 15.06 -12.04 -3.19
CA TRP A 265 15.55 -11.99 -4.56
C TRP A 265 16.27 -13.29 -4.96
N ILE A 266 17.23 -13.75 -4.15
CA ILE A 266 17.94 -15.00 -4.39
C ILE A 266 16.95 -16.16 -4.46
N ARG A 267 15.99 -16.24 -3.53
CA ARG A 267 14.94 -17.28 -3.54
C ARG A 267 14.12 -17.27 -4.82
N ALA A 268 13.70 -16.09 -5.28
CA ALA A 268 12.89 -15.93 -6.48
C ALA A 268 13.64 -16.39 -7.75
N PHE A 269 14.92 -16.07 -7.86
CA PHE A 269 15.71 -16.38 -9.05
C PHE A 269 16.32 -17.77 -9.07
N LYS A 270 16.55 -18.38 -7.92
CA LYS A 270 17.24 -19.67 -7.83
C LYS A 270 16.65 -20.78 -8.71
N PRO A 271 15.35 -21.11 -8.65
CA PRO A 271 14.78 -22.13 -9.53
C PRO A 271 14.89 -21.75 -11.02
N LEU A 272 14.74 -20.46 -11.35
CA LEU A 272 14.82 -19.98 -12.73
C LEU A 272 16.23 -20.13 -13.31
N VAL A 273 17.25 -19.69 -12.55
CA VAL A 273 18.65 -19.73 -12.98
C VAL A 273 19.17 -21.16 -13.06
N GLU A 274 18.82 -22.02 -12.11
CA GLU A 274 19.27 -23.41 -12.10
C GLU A 274 18.66 -24.24 -13.23
N GLN A 275 17.47 -23.87 -13.70
CA GLN A 275 16.83 -24.47 -14.86
C GLN A 275 17.18 -23.76 -16.18
N GLY A 276 18.03 -22.73 -16.15
CA GLY A 276 18.49 -22.03 -17.34
C GLY A 276 17.40 -21.22 -18.05
N LEU A 277 16.43 -20.67 -17.31
CA LEU A 277 15.44 -19.75 -17.87
C LEU A 277 16.08 -18.37 -18.12
N PRO A 278 15.99 -17.83 -19.35
CA PRO A 278 16.57 -16.52 -19.67
C PRO A 278 15.84 -15.40 -18.93
N GLN A 279 16.59 -14.53 -18.27
CA GLN A 279 16.07 -13.39 -17.50
C GLN A 279 16.38 -12.03 -18.14
N LYS A 280 17.05 -12.04 -19.28
CA LYS A 280 17.38 -10.89 -20.12
C LYS A 280 17.50 -11.37 -21.58
N PRO A 281 17.41 -10.46 -22.58
CA PRO A 281 17.62 -10.81 -23.97
C PRO A 281 19.00 -11.47 -24.20
N PRO A 282 19.10 -12.42 -25.14
CA PRO A 282 20.38 -13.04 -25.47
C PRO A 282 21.37 -11.99 -26.00
N ASN A 283 22.59 -12.00 -25.46
CA ASN A 283 23.68 -11.12 -25.89
C ASN A 283 24.84 -11.97 -26.39
N ARG A 284 25.47 -11.56 -27.51
CA ARG A 284 26.66 -12.24 -28.09
C ARG A 284 27.84 -12.40 -27.13
N LYS A 285 27.94 -11.57 -26.08
CA LYS A 285 29.00 -11.63 -25.07
C LYS A 285 28.61 -12.35 -23.77
N ASP A 286 27.42 -12.99 -23.73
CA ASP A 286 26.74 -13.56 -22.56
C ASP A 286 27.43 -13.35 -21.20
N THR A 287 27.14 -12.20 -20.57
CA THR A 287 27.69 -11.86 -19.25
C THR A 287 26.86 -12.40 -18.09
N GLY A 288 25.79 -13.17 -18.34
CA GLY A 288 24.88 -13.66 -17.29
C GLY A 288 24.20 -12.54 -16.49
N LEU A 289 23.53 -12.90 -15.39
CA LEU A 289 22.90 -11.93 -14.48
C LEU A 289 23.92 -11.35 -13.52
N GLY A 290 23.85 -10.03 -13.29
CA GLY A 290 24.85 -9.28 -12.50
C GLY A 290 25.07 -9.80 -11.08
N PHE A 291 24.05 -10.41 -10.45
CA PHE A 291 24.16 -11.00 -9.11
C PHE A 291 24.55 -12.48 -9.10
N VAL A 292 24.48 -13.18 -10.25
CA VAL A 292 24.78 -14.61 -10.35
C VAL A 292 26.30 -14.79 -10.49
N LYS A 293 27.00 -14.69 -9.36
CA LYS A 293 28.45 -14.85 -9.25
C LYS A 293 28.82 -16.11 -8.45
N GLU A 294 30.08 -16.21 -8.01
CA GLU A 294 30.60 -17.36 -7.26
C GLU A 294 29.76 -17.69 -6.02
N GLY A 295 29.41 -16.68 -5.20
CA GLY A 295 28.59 -16.88 -4.00
C GLY A 295 27.24 -17.53 -4.31
N PHE A 296 26.51 -17.00 -5.29
CA PHE A 296 25.22 -17.58 -5.72
C PHE A 296 25.40 -19.00 -6.27
N ARG A 297 26.42 -19.24 -7.10
CA ARG A 297 26.69 -20.57 -7.69
C ARG A 297 27.06 -21.61 -6.62
N ALA A 298 27.75 -21.21 -5.57
CA ALA A 298 28.09 -22.07 -4.44
C ALA A 298 26.85 -22.49 -3.62
N LEU A 299 25.72 -21.77 -3.73
CA LEU A 299 24.46 -22.14 -3.08
C LEU A 299 23.65 -23.20 -3.84
N ARG A 300 24.19 -23.83 -4.90
CA ARG A 300 23.44 -24.79 -5.73
C ARG A 300 22.79 -25.92 -4.92
N GLN A 301 23.48 -26.44 -3.91
CA GLN A 301 22.99 -27.54 -3.06
C GLN A 301 22.09 -27.07 -1.91
N VAL A 302 22.09 -25.77 -1.59
CA VAL A 302 21.19 -25.20 -0.58
C VAL A 302 19.80 -25.13 -1.19
N SER A 303 18.78 -25.70 -0.56
CA SER A 303 17.41 -25.58 -1.05
C SER A 303 16.91 -24.13 -0.93
N PRO A 304 16.11 -23.60 -1.89
CA PRO A 304 15.44 -22.30 -1.71
C PRO A 304 14.64 -22.19 -0.41
N TYR A 305 14.17 -23.32 0.13
CA TYR A 305 13.50 -23.40 1.42
C TYR A 305 14.41 -23.08 2.62
N SER A 306 15.69 -23.50 2.57
CA SER A 306 16.65 -23.23 3.64
C SER A 306 16.99 -21.75 3.77
N LEU A 307 16.73 -20.96 2.73
CA LEU A 307 16.91 -19.50 2.70
C LEU A 307 15.74 -18.77 3.39
N ARG A 308 15.33 -19.22 4.57
CA ARG A 308 14.22 -18.65 5.34
C ARG A 308 14.71 -17.85 6.54
N LEU A 309 13.85 -16.97 7.07
CA LEU A 309 14.15 -16.18 8.26
C LEU A 309 14.41 -17.09 9.46
N GLY A 310 15.33 -16.66 10.33
CA GLY A 310 15.83 -17.45 11.48
C GLY A 310 16.74 -18.63 11.12
N ALA A 311 16.95 -18.96 9.83
CA ALA A 311 17.88 -20.03 9.46
C ALA A 311 19.34 -19.63 9.76
N ARG A 312 20.10 -20.57 10.34
CA ARG A 312 21.53 -20.38 10.64
C ARG A 312 22.39 -20.95 9.53
N PHE A 313 23.40 -20.18 9.15
CA PHE A 313 24.40 -20.57 8.15
C PHE A 313 25.78 -20.46 8.76
N THR A 314 26.64 -21.45 8.50
CA THR A 314 28.01 -21.51 9.03
C THR A 314 29.01 -21.90 7.95
N GLY A 315 30.28 -21.64 8.21
CA GLY A 315 31.39 -22.13 7.39
C GLY A 315 31.30 -21.73 5.92
N HIS A 316 31.32 -22.72 5.02
CA HIS A 316 31.34 -22.49 3.57
C HIS A 316 29.99 -21.94 3.05
N GLU A 317 28.87 -22.49 3.52
CA GLU A 317 27.53 -22.04 3.11
C GLU A 317 27.25 -20.62 3.59
N GLY A 318 27.65 -20.28 4.82
CA GLY A 318 27.55 -18.90 5.34
C GLY A 318 28.37 -17.90 4.52
N THR A 319 29.60 -18.29 4.16
CA THR A 319 30.46 -17.46 3.29
C THR A 319 29.84 -17.25 1.90
N ALA A 320 29.31 -18.32 1.29
CA ALA A 320 28.65 -18.27 0.00
C ALA A 320 27.39 -17.40 0.02
N LEU A 321 26.54 -17.56 1.04
CA LEU A 321 25.31 -16.80 1.19
C LEU A 321 25.58 -15.32 1.43
N LEU A 322 26.54 -14.98 2.30
CA LEU A 322 26.93 -13.59 2.52
C LEU A 322 27.43 -12.92 1.22
N ALA A 323 28.21 -13.63 0.40
CA ALA A 323 28.63 -13.13 -0.91
C ALA A 323 27.45 -12.94 -1.86
N ALA A 324 26.55 -13.93 -1.95
CA ALA A 324 25.35 -13.85 -2.78
C ALA A 324 24.43 -12.68 -2.38
N LEU A 325 24.19 -12.47 -1.08
CA LEU A 325 23.38 -11.36 -0.56
C LEU A 325 24.00 -10.01 -0.93
N ARG A 326 25.33 -9.86 -0.81
CA ARG A 326 26.04 -8.63 -1.22
C ARG A 326 25.89 -8.33 -2.70
N ASP A 327 26.01 -9.35 -3.55
CA ASP A 327 25.89 -9.23 -5.00
C ASP A 327 24.45 -8.95 -5.45
N ALA A 328 23.47 -9.60 -4.83
CA ALA A 328 22.05 -9.35 -5.05
C ALA A 328 21.69 -7.91 -4.62
N ARG A 329 22.07 -7.50 -3.41
CA ARG A 329 21.87 -6.12 -2.92
C ARG A 329 22.49 -5.10 -3.87
N ASN A 330 23.76 -5.28 -4.26
CA ASN A 330 24.42 -4.37 -5.21
C ASN A 330 23.68 -4.28 -6.54
N THR A 331 23.22 -5.43 -7.04
CA THR A 331 22.45 -5.46 -8.27
C THR A 331 21.17 -4.67 -8.07
N ILE A 332 20.33 -5.00 -7.09
CA ILE A 332 19.04 -4.35 -6.80
C ILE A 332 19.17 -2.83 -6.71
N THR A 333 20.17 -2.33 -5.98
CA THR A 333 20.37 -0.89 -5.76
C THR A 333 20.79 -0.16 -7.03
N GLN A 334 21.65 -0.78 -7.86
CA GLN A 334 22.02 -0.25 -9.17
C GLN A 334 20.90 -0.42 -10.21
N MET A 335 20.18 -1.53 -10.13
CA MET A 335 19.02 -1.89 -10.93
C MET A 335 18.27 -3.09 -10.30
N PRO A 336 16.95 -3.00 -10.09
CA PRO A 336 16.06 -2.08 -10.79
C PRO A 336 15.69 -0.84 -9.98
N ALA A 337 16.06 -0.72 -8.69
CA ALA A 337 15.57 0.37 -7.83
C ALA A 337 15.83 1.76 -8.45
N HIS A 338 17.05 1.96 -8.98
CA HIS A 338 17.44 3.20 -9.66
C HIS A 338 16.60 3.53 -10.92
N TYR A 339 16.06 2.52 -11.60
CA TYR A 339 15.40 2.66 -12.91
C TYR A 339 13.87 2.48 -12.86
N ILE A 340 13.31 2.26 -11.67
CA ILE A 340 11.86 2.35 -11.49
C ILE A 340 11.59 3.78 -11.02
N THR A 341 11.23 4.63 -11.97
CA THR A 341 10.93 6.04 -11.74
C THR A 341 9.44 6.30 -11.89
N TYR A 342 8.99 7.47 -11.41
CA TYR A 342 7.64 7.92 -11.68
C TYR A 342 7.44 8.18 -13.18
N PRO A 343 6.25 7.90 -13.74
CA PRO A 343 5.99 8.08 -15.18
C PRO A 343 6.35 9.50 -15.65
N GLY A 344 7.24 9.58 -16.65
CA GLY A 344 7.67 10.86 -17.21
C GLY A 344 8.62 11.68 -16.33
N LYS A 345 9.13 11.10 -15.23
CA LYS A 345 10.11 11.73 -14.32
C LYS A 345 11.37 10.87 -14.20
N GLU A 346 12.45 11.52 -13.78
CA GLU A 346 13.72 10.87 -13.40
C GLU A 346 13.74 10.48 -11.91
N ASP A 347 12.75 10.93 -11.12
CA ASP A 347 12.65 10.64 -9.69
C ASP A 347 12.37 9.15 -9.44
N GLN A 348 13.16 8.54 -8.59
CA GLN A 348 13.05 7.13 -8.22
C GLN A 348 11.85 6.89 -7.31
N VAL A 349 11.15 5.79 -7.56
CA VAL A 349 10.10 5.28 -6.65
C VAL A 349 10.73 4.61 -5.43
N PHE A 350 11.88 3.95 -5.63
CA PHE A 350 12.61 3.23 -4.57
C PHE A 350 13.97 3.86 -4.35
N VAL A 351 14.25 4.35 -3.14
CA VAL A 351 15.53 4.93 -2.77
C VAL A 351 16.32 3.93 -1.93
N ALA A 352 17.53 3.60 -2.37
CA ALA A 352 18.35 2.58 -1.70
C ALA A 352 19.48 3.21 -0.87
N GLU A 353 19.43 3.02 0.44
CA GLU A 353 20.47 3.42 1.39
C GLU A 353 21.34 2.21 1.73
N SER A 354 22.36 1.95 0.92
CA SER A 354 23.24 0.80 1.12
C SER A 354 24.23 1.00 2.27
N ALA A 355 24.39 -0.02 3.10
CA ALA A 355 25.44 -0.07 4.13
C ALA A 355 26.57 -1.04 3.77
N ARG A 356 27.69 -0.93 4.50
CA ARG A 356 28.77 -1.90 4.41
C ARG A 356 28.30 -3.23 5.01
N ALA A 357 28.09 -4.22 4.16
CA ALA A 357 27.63 -5.54 4.58
C ALA A 357 28.50 -6.13 5.70
N PRO A 358 27.88 -6.86 6.66
CA PRO A 358 28.56 -7.40 7.83
C PRO A 358 29.66 -8.38 7.43
N ARG A 359 30.68 -8.51 8.29
CA ARG A 359 31.73 -9.54 8.15
C ARG A 359 31.41 -10.67 9.12
N ALA A 360 30.68 -11.68 8.63
CA ALA A 360 30.34 -12.87 9.40
C ALA A 360 30.63 -14.12 8.56
N ARG A 361 31.09 -15.19 9.21
CA ARG A 361 31.13 -16.53 8.61
C ARG A 361 29.95 -17.38 9.08
N ASP A 362 29.54 -17.14 10.32
CA ASP A 362 28.45 -17.82 11.00
C ASP A 362 27.45 -16.76 11.44
N PHE A 363 26.17 -16.92 11.07
CA PHE A 363 25.11 -15.95 11.35
C PHE A 363 23.73 -16.60 11.26
N ALA A 364 22.74 -15.99 11.91
CA ALA A 364 21.33 -16.23 11.67
C ALA A 364 20.79 -15.21 10.66
N LEU A 365 19.76 -15.59 9.90
CA LEU A 365 18.99 -14.68 9.04
C LEU A 365 17.93 -13.94 9.88
N ASP A 366 18.40 -13.13 10.82
CA ASP A 366 17.61 -12.34 11.78
C ASP A 366 17.47 -10.86 11.35
N ALA A 367 16.67 -10.09 12.08
CA ALA A 367 16.44 -8.67 11.78
C ALA A 367 17.75 -7.84 11.81
N PRO A 368 18.61 -7.93 12.85
CA PRO A 368 19.88 -7.21 12.88
C PRO A 368 20.80 -7.52 11.69
N PHE A 369 20.96 -8.80 11.33
CA PHE A 369 21.82 -9.23 10.23
C PHE A 369 21.31 -8.71 8.88
N LEU A 370 20.01 -8.84 8.62
CA LEU A 370 19.41 -8.40 7.36
C LEU A 370 19.38 -6.87 7.24
N GLY A 371 19.18 -6.17 8.35
CA GLY A 371 19.28 -4.70 8.45
C GLY A 371 20.68 -4.15 8.18
N ALA A 372 21.74 -4.91 8.49
CA ALA A 372 23.13 -4.49 8.32
C ALA A 372 23.55 -4.27 6.84
N PHE A 373 22.72 -4.64 5.87
CA PHE A 373 22.96 -4.40 4.44
C PHE A 373 22.47 -3.02 3.97
N GLY A 374 21.73 -2.29 4.82
CA GLY A 374 21.10 -1.02 4.48
C GLY A 374 19.58 -1.16 4.32
N ARG A 375 18.95 -0.11 3.78
CA ARG A 375 17.48 0.03 3.70
C ARG A 375 17.04 0.39 2.29
N LEU A 376 15.86 -0.08 1.89
CA LEU A 376 15.16 0.32 0.68
C LEU A 376 13.92 1.10 1.09
N LEU A 377 13.89 2.39 0.78
CA LEU A 377 12.82 3.32 1.11
C LEU A 377 11.86 3.45 -0.05
N PHE A 378 10.55 3.51 0.22
CA PHE A 378 9.52 3.72 -0.79
C PHE A 378 8.21 4.23 -0.17
N PRO A 379 7.29 4.76 -0.99
CA PRO A 379 6.07 5.36 -0.49
C PRO A 379 5.19 4.37 0.28
N ARG A 380 4.67 4.82 1.43
CA ARG A 380 3.77 4.05 2.31
C ARG A 380 2.53 3.55 1.59
N HIS A 381 1.93 4.37 0.71
CA HIS A 381 0.74 3.95 -0.04
C HIS A 381 1.06 2.77 -0.98
N LEU A 382 2.28 2.69 -1.53
CA LEU A 382 2.74 1.55 -2.33
C LEU A 382 2.91 0.29 -1.48
N TRP A 383 3.44 0.43 -0.27
CA TRP A 383 3.52 -0.67 0.70
C TRP A 383 2.14 -1.20 1.08
N GLN A 384 1.23 -0.30 1.45
CA GLN A 384 -0.16 -0.64 1.77
C GLN A 384 -0.84 -1.36 0.61
N ALA A 385 -0.57 -0.93 -0.62
CA ALA A 385 -1.09 -1.59 -1.82
C ALA A 385 -0.56 -3.02 -1.93
N MET A 386 0.76 -3.21 -1.78
CA MET A 386 1.38 -4.53 -1.82
C MET A 386 0.89 -5.45 -0.69
N THR A 387 0.65 -4.93 0.52
CA THR A 387 0.11 -5.71 1.64
C THR A 387 -1.35 -6.10 1.41
N ARG A 388 -2.21 -5.15 1.01
CA ARG A 388 -3.67 -5.37 0.93
C ARG A 388 -4.11 -6.03 -0.35
N TYR A 389 -3.38 -5.79 -1.45
CA TYR A 389 -3.75 -6.25 -2.77
C TYR A 389 -2.77 -7.28 -3.35
N ALA A 390 -1.91 -7.89 -2.53
CA ALA A 390 -0.96 -8.94 -2.94
C ALA A 390 -1.61 -10.03 -3.81
N ALA A 391 -2.80 -10.49 -3.41
CA ALA A 391 -3.56 -11.53 -4.11
C ALA A 391 -3.95 -11.17 -5.56
N TRP A 392 -3.93 -9.89 -5.93
CA TRP A 392 -4.15 -9.41 -7.30
C TRP A 392 -2.86 -8.92 -7.97
N ILE A 393 -1.95 -8.32 -7.20
CA ILE A 393 -0.67 -7.78 -7.70
C ILE A 393 0.28 -8.92 -8.10
N GLU A 394 0.44 -9.95 -7.27
CA GLU A 394 1.40 -11.02 -7.56
C GLU A 394 1.02 -11.83 -8.80
N PRO A 395 -0.24 -12.27 -9.00
CA PRO A 395 -0.60 -12.96 -10.24
C PRO A 395 -0.33 -12.13 -11.51
N ALA A 396 -0.53 -10.80 -11.46
CA ALA A 396 -0.19 -9.92 -12.57
C ALA A 396 1.33 -9.88 -12.82
N LEU A 397 2.13 -9.80 -11.75
CA LEU A 397 3.60 -9.87 -11.85
C LEU A 397 4.07 -11.19 -12.45
N LEU A 398 3.48 -12.32 -12.03
CA LEU A 398 3.81 -13.65 -12.55
C LEU A 398 3.45 -13.79 -14.03
N ASN A 399 2.31 -13.23 -14.44
CA ASN A 399 1.89 -13.19 -15.83
C ASN A 399 2.93 -12.46 -16.69
N GLU A 400 3.23 -11.21 -16.36
CA GLU A 400 4.17 -10.39 -17.12
C GLU A 400 5.59 -10.99 -17.10
N TRP A 401 6.01 -11.58 -15.99
CA TRP A 401 7.33 -12.20 -15.91
C TRP A 401 7.41 -13.43 -16.82
N THR A 402 6.36 -14.24 -16.84
CA THR A 402 6.26 -15.38 -17.76
C THR A 402 6.33 -14.93 -19.21
N GLU A 403 5.53 -13.95 -19.60
CA GLU A 403 5.52 -13.41 -20.97
C GLU A 403 6.88 -12.82 -21.37
N LEU A 404 7.54 -12.13 -20.44
CA LEU A 404 8.86 -11.57 -20.68
C LEU A 404 9.94 -12.64 -20.87
N MET A 405 9.95 -13.70 -20.05
CA MET A 405 10.88 -14.84 -20.23
C MET A 405 10.63 -15.54 -21.56
N GLN A 406 9.37 -15.77 -21.93
CA GLN A 406 9.01 -16.37 -23.22
C GLN A 406 9.48 -15.53 -24.42
N SER A 407 9.52 -14.20 -24.27
CA SER A 407 10.06 -13.30 -25.30
C SER A 407 11.58 -13.43 -25.49
N TYR A 408 12.29 -13.92 -24.46
CA TYR A 408 13.74 -14.14 -24.50
C TYR A 408 14.10 -15.57 -24.93
N GLU A 409 13.19 -16.52 -24.77
CA GLU A 409 13.34 -17.88 -25.30
C GLU A 409 13.20 -17.87 -26.83
N GLY A 410 14.22 -18.38 -27.52
CA GLY A 410 14.22 -18.55 -28.97
C GLY A 410 13.25 -19.66 -29.44
N ASP A 411 13.74 -20.63 -30.20
CA ASP A 411 12.90 -21.67 -30.81
C ASP A 411 12.51 -22.80 -29.83
N ALA A 412 13.28 -23.02 -28.76
CA ALA A 412 13.01 -24.04 -27.74
C ALA A 412 12.17 -23.47 -26.58
N ARG A 413 10.91 -23.13 -26.87
CA ARG A 413 10.02 -22.49 -25.90
C ARG A 413 9.45 -23.49 -24.91
N ARG A 414 9.65 -23.25 -23.63
CA ARG A 414 8.90 -23.92 -22.57
C ARG A 414 7.44 -23.47 -22.60
N THR A 415 6.56 -24.35 -22.18
CA THR A 415 5.15 -24.05 -21.98
C THR A 415 4.99 -22.97 -20.90
N ARG A 416 3.85 -22.28 -20.94
CA ARG A 416 3.49 -21.30 -19.92
C ARG A 416 3.44 -21.94 -18.53
N ASP A 417 2.93 -23.17 -18.43
CA ASP A 417 2.83 -23.91 -17.16
C ASP A 417 4.20 -24.27 -16.58
N GLU A 418 5.19 -24.60 -17.42
CA GLU A 418 6.57 -24.84 -16.97
C GLU A 418 7.21 -23.56 -16.38
N HIS A 419 6.96 -22.40 -17.01
CA HIS A 419 7.43 -21.12 -16.47
C HIS A 419 6.75 -20.80 -15.13
N PHE A 420 5.41 -20.91 -15.06
CA PHE A 420 4.65 -20.68 -13.85
C PHE A 420 5.06 -21.65 -12.73
N GLY A 421 5.32 -22.91 -13.05
CA GLY A 421 5.80 -23.92 -12.11
C GLY A 421 7.13 -23.55 -11.47
N LEU A 422 8.07 -22.99 -12.24
CA LEU A 422 9.37 -22.53 -11.74
C LEU A 422 9.30 -21.17 -11.03
N LEU A 423 8.32 -20.34 -11.38
CA LEU A 423 8.04 -19.10 -10.67
C LEU A 423 7.30 -19.33 -9.36
N ARG A 424 6.61 -20.47 -9.15
CA ARG A 424 5.87 -20.74 -7.92
C ARG A 424 6.77 -20.51 -6.70
N TRP A 425 6.27 -19.71 -5.76
CA TRP A 425 6.97 -19.50 -4.50
C TRP A 425 7.00 -20.83 -3.74
N LEU A 426 8.20 -21.30 -3.42
CA LEU A 426 8.38 -22.54 -2.66
C LEU A 426 8.19 -22.22 -1.18
N ASP A 427 6.94 -22.34 -0.75
CA ASP A 427 6.58 -22.32 0.67
C ASP A 427 7.19 -23.51 1.42
N PRO A 428 7.35 -23.43 2.75
CA PRO A 428 7.64 -24.58 3.58
C PRO A 428 6.80 -25.81 3.20
N GLU A 429 7.39 -27.00 3.27
CA GLU A 429 6.57 -28.20 3.44
C GLU A 429 5.96 -28.16 4.84
N HIS A 430 4.71 -28.60 5.00
CA HIS A 430 4.08 -28.70 6.32
C HIS A 430 4.90 -29.65 7.22
N ASP A 431 5.71 -29.09 8.12
CA ASP A 431 6.69 -29.82 8.92
C ASP A 431 6.52 -29.49 10.40
N THR A 432 6.14 -30.51 11.17
CA THR A 432 5.95 -30.41 12.61
C THR A 432 6.93 -31.29 13.38
N ARG A 433 7.96 -31.85 12.74
CA ARG A 433 8.84 -32.87 13.35
C ARG A 433 9.61 -32.33 14.53
N LEU A 434 10.17 -31.13 14.41
CA LEU A 434 10.93 -30.49 15.49
C LEU A 434 10.06 -30.31 16.75
N VAL A 435 8.85 -29.75 16.59
CA VAL A 435 7.93 -29.52 17.70
C VAL A 435 7.39 -30.83 18.28
N ARG A 436 7.19 -31.84 17.43
CA ARG A 436 6.86 -33.19 17.90
C ARG A 436 7.97 -33.79 18.78
N ASN A 437 9.24 -33.58 18.43
CA ASN A 437 10.36 -34.05 19.24
C ASN A 437 10.40 -33.34 20.61
N PHE A 438 10.19 -32.02 20.66
CA PHE A 438 10.09 -31.31 21.95
C PHE A 438 8.94 -31.84 22.81
N ALA A 439 7.77 -32.11 22.22
CA ALA A 439 6.66 -32.70 22.95
C ALA A 439 6.96 -34.12 23.48
N LEU A 440 7.78 -34.90 22.78
CA LEU A 440 8.26 -36.21 23.25
C LEU A 440 9.27 -36.07 24.39
N GLU A 441 10.23 -35.17 24.29
CA GLU A 441 11.23 -34.91 25.34
C GLU A 441 10.57 -34.46 26.66
N ILE A 442 9.55 -33.60 26.59
CA ILE A 442 8.76 -33.19 27.75
C ILE A 442 8.09 -34.41 28.41
N ARG A 443 7.53 -35.33 27.62
CA ARG A 443 6.94 -36.57 28.15
C ARG A 443 7.98 -37.48 28.79
N GLU A 444 9.17 -37.60 28.19
CA GLU A 444 10.27 -38.42 28.71
C GLU A 444 10.77 -37.91 30.07
N ARG A 445 10.71 -36.59 30.30
CA ARG A 445 10.99 -35.95 31.59
C ARG A 445 9.86 -36.11 32.63
N ASN A 446 8.88 -36.98 32.37
CA ASN A 446 7.68 -37.21 33.18
C ASN A 446 6.79 -35.97 33.40
N GLN A 447 6.91 -34.95 32.55
CA GLN A 447 6.03 -33.79 32.58
C GLN A 447 4.74 -34.07 31.80
N ALA A 448 3.63 -33.53 32.29
CA ALA A 448 2.33 -33.72 31.65
C ALA A 448 2.20 -32.83 30.41
N LEU A 449 1.88 -33.43 29.26
CA LEU A 449 1.53 -32.70 28.04
C LEU A 449 0.02 -32.46 28.00
N TYR A 450 -0.42 -31.27 27.63
CA TYR A 450 -1.83 -30.90 27.53
C TYR A 450 -2.19 -30.51 26.11
N CYS A 451 -3.42 -30.82 25.72
CA CYS A 451 -3.98 -30.34 24.46
C CYS A 451 -4.18 -28.82 24.58
N LEU A 452 -3.59 -28.05 23.67
CA LEU A 452 -3.69 -26.59 23.64
C LEU A 452 -5.13 -26.12 23.81
N TRP A 453 -6.02 -26.59 22.95
CA TRP A 453 -7.38 -26.08 22.90
C TRP A 453 -8.25 -26.57 24.06
N SER A 454 -8.34 -27.89 24.26
CA SER A 454 -9.25 -28.46 25.26
C SER A 454 -8.74 -28.44 26.70
N GLY A 455 -7.46 -28.13 26.93
CA GLY A 455 -6.82 -28.22 28.25
C GLY A 455 -6.70 -29.63 28.82
N ARG A 456 -7.17 -30.66 28.10
CA ARG A 456 -7.13 -32.06 28.56
C ARG A 456 -5.72 -32.63 28.42
N ARG A 457 -5.30 -33.42 29.40
CA ARG A 457 -4.01 -34.13 29.38
C ARG A 457 -3.93 -35.11 28.20
N LEU A 458 -2.85 -35.04 27.44
CA LEU A 458 -2.51 -35.94 26.33
C LEU A 458 -1.81 -37.18 26.90
N ARG A 459 -2.47 -38.34 26.83
CA ARG A 459 -1.96 -39.60 27.41
C ARG A 459 -1.28 -40.49 26.37
N ASP A 460 -1.97 -40.79 25.28
CA ASP A 460 -1.52 -41.76 24.28
C ASP A 460 -0.92 -41.05 23.06
N GLN A 461 -1.78 -40.69 22.10
CA GLN A 461 -1.41 -40.02 20.85
C GLN A 461 -1.65 -38.52 20.92
N PHE A 462 -0.80 -37.77 20.22
CA PHE A 462 -0.98 -36.34 20.01
C PHE A 462 -0.64 -35.95 18.57
N ALA A 463 -1.25 -34.85 18.12
CA ALA A 463 -0.90 -34.14 16.91
C ALA A 463 -0.17 -32.84 17.27
N ILE A 464 0.54 -32.27 16.30
CA ILE A 464 0.95 -30.87 16.36
C ILE A 464 -0.02 -30.11 15.45
N ASP A 465 -0.66 -29.10 16.00
CA ASP A 465 -1.59 -28.21 15.28
C ASP A 465 -0.89 -26.89 14.98
N HIS A 466 -1.18 -26.35 13.80
CA HIS A 466 -0.85 -24.98 13.43
C HIS A 466 -1.96 -24.07 13.93
N CYS A 467 -1.67 -23.20 14.88
CA CYS A 467 -2.65 -22.29 15.46
C CYS A 467 -3.39 -21.50 14.38
N LEU A 468 -2.65 -20.78 13.54
CA LEU A 468 -3.14 -20.25 12.27
C LEU A 468 -2.99 -21.34 11.19
N PRO A 469 -4.05 -21.66 10.43
CA PRO A 469 -4.04 -22.81 9.53
C PRO A 469 -3.03 -22.64 8.40
N PHE A 470 -2.22 -23.68 8.18
CA PHE A 470 -1.15 -23.69 7.17
C PHE A 470 -1.65 -23.38 5.75
N ALA A 471 -2.87 -23.81 5.41
CA ALA A 471 -3.47 -23.56 4.09
C ALA A 471 -3.72 -22.06 3.81
N ALA A 472 -3.93 -21.26 4.86
CA ALA A 472 -4.14 -19.82 4.76
C ALA A 472 -2.84 -19.01 4.99
N TRP A 473 -1.94 -19.57 5.80
CA TRP A 473 -0.69 -18.96 6.20
C TRP A 473 0.40 -20.03 6.34
N PRO A 474 1.16 -20.34 5.26
CA PRO A 474 2.19 -21.39 5.24
C PRO A 474 3.38 -21.09 6.17
N CYS A 475 3.19 -21.31 7.47
CA CYS A 475 4.14 -20.92 8.53
C CYS A 475 4.36 -22.06 9.51
N ASN A 476 5.57 -22.60 9.53
CA ASN A 476 6.02 -23.62 10.49
C ASN A 476 6.79 -23.02 11.67
N ASP A 477 6.59 -21.72 11.93
CA ASP A 477 7.31 -21.03 12.97
C ASP A 477 6.91 -21.57 14.35
N LEU A 478 7.85 -21.57 15.29
CA LEU A 478 7.65 -22.17 16.61
C LEU A 478 6.46 -21.55 17.34
N TRP A 479 6.24 -20.24 17.19
CA TRP A 479 5.10 -19.54 17.77
C TRP A 479 3.74 -20.03 17.24
N ASN A 480 3.69 -20.64 16.05
CA ASN A 480 2.45 -21.11 15.44
C ASN A 480 2.14 -22.60 15.72
N LEU A 481 3.02 -23.35 16.39
CA LEU A 481 2.94 -24.81 16.49
C LEU A 481 2.74 -25.32 17.92
N PHE A 482 1.71 -26.15 18.12
CA PHE A 482 1.28 -26.57 19.47
C PHE A 482 0.82 -28.03 19.56
N PRO A 483 0.97 -28.69 20.72
CA PRO A 483 0.42 -30.02 20.95
C PRO A 483 -1.12 -29.96 21.04
N SER A 484 -1.78 -30.87 20.31
CA SER A 484 -3.24 -30.97 20.26
C SER A 484 -3.71 -32.41 20.24
N HIS A 485 -4.93 -32.65 20.72
CA HIS A 485 -5.55 -33.96 20.60
C HIS A 485 -5.92 -34.21 19.12
N PRO A 486 -5.65 -35.39 18.54
CA PRO A 486 -5.88 -35.63 17.11
C PRO A 486 -7.31 -35.35 16.63
N SER A 487 -8.31 -35.66 17.46
CA SER A 487 -9.71 -35.36 17.12
C SER A 487 -10.04 -33.86 17.14
N VAL A 488 -9.38 -33.08 18.00
CA VAL A 488 -9.57 -31.63 18.08
C VAL A 488 -8.88 -30.96 16.90
N ASN A 489 -7.64 -31.36 16.63
CA ASN A 489 -6.89 -30.94 15.44
C ASN A 489 -7.70 -31.18 14.15
N LYS A 490 -8.26 -32.38 13.98
CA LYS A 490 -9.10 -32.73 12.83
C LYS A 490 -10.39 -31.90 12.75
N LYS A 491 -11.02 -31.57 13.89
CA LYS A 491 -12.24 -30.75 13.94
C LYS A 491 -11.98 -29.29 13.58
N LYS A 492 -10.83 -28.75 14.00
CA LYS A 492 -10.36 -27.43 13.60
C LYS A 492 -10.05 -27.43 12.10
N GLY A 493 -9.21 -28.36 11.63
CA GLY A 493 -8.81 -28.44 10.23
C GLY A 493 -8.18 -27.13 9.75
N ASP A 494 -8.54 -26.70 8.54
CA ASP A 494 -8.04 -25.45 7.94
C ASP A 494 -8.80 -24.19 8.41
N LYS A 495 -9.61 -24.31 9.46
CA LYS A 495 -10.35 -23.17 10.04
C LYS A 495 -9.46 -22.36 10.97
N LEU A 496 -9.78 -21.08 11.05
CA LEU A 496 -9.13 -20.14 11.95
C LEU A 496 -9.71 -20.29 13.37
N PRO A 497 -8.90 -20.36 14.44
CA PRO A 497 -9.45 -20.35 15.80
C PRO A 497 -10.16 -19.01 16.06
N SER A 498 -11.31 -19.07 16.73
CA SER A 498 -12.04 -17.87 17.15
C SER A 498 -11.22 -17.05 18.16
N ALA A 499 -11.54 -15.76 18.30
CA ALA A 499 -10.86 -14.89 19.26
C ALA A 499 -11.08 -15.40 20.70
N GLU A 500 -12.29 -15.87 21.01
CA GLU A 500 -12.65 -16.51 22.28
C GLU A 500 -11.78 -17.75 22.53
N SER A 501 -11.67 -18.65 21.54
CA SER A 501 -10.82 -19.85 21.64
C SER A 501 -9.35 -19.55 21.94
N LEU A 502 -8.82 -18.45 21.37
CA LEU A 502 -7.43 -18.04 21.61
C LEU A 502 -7.24 -17.42 22.99
N VAL A 503 -8.17 -16.56 23.42
CA VAL A 503 -8.15 -15.98 24.77
C VAL A 503 -8.26 -17.09 25.82
N ASP A 504 -9.17 -18.06 25.64
CA ASP A 504 -9.32 -19.21 26.53
C ASP A 504 -8.07 -20.11 26.57
N ALA A 505 -7.27 -20.10 25.50
CA ALA A 505 -6.03 -20.86 25.38
C ALA A 505 -4.78 -20.07 25.78
N ARG A 506 -4.89 -18.76 26.08
CA ARG A 506 -3.76 -17.84 26.28
C ARG A 506 -2.73 -18.38 27.26
N ASP A 507 -3.14 -18.71 28.47
CA ASP A 507 -2.19 -19.15 29.51
C ASP A 507 -1.47 -20.44 29.12
N ARG A 508 -2.14 -21.35 28.40
CA ARG A 508 -1.56 -22.60 27.89
C ARG A 508 -0.60 -22.36 26.73
N ILE A 509 -0.88 -21.36 25.89
CA ILE A 509 0.02 -20.94 24.81
C ILE A 509 1.32 -20.39 25.41
N LEU A 510 1.21 -19.46 26.37
CA LEU A 510 2.36 -18.86 27.03
C LEU A 510 3.19 -19.90 27.80
N GLU A 511 2.54 -20.79 28.55
CA GLU A 511 3.20 -21.90 29.26
C GLU A 511 3.94 -22.83 28.30
N TRP A 512 3.34 -23.15 27.15
CA TRP A 512 3.98 -23.97 26.12
C TRP A 512 5.23 -23.30 25.57
N TRP A 513 5.15 -22.03 25.14
CA TRP A 513 6.30 -21.30 24.63
C TRP A 513 7.42 -21.21 25.67
N GLN A 514 7.07 -20.93 26.93
CA GLN A 514 8.04 -20.83 28.02
C GLN A 514 8.76 -22.15 28.27
N THR A 515 8.01 -23.27 28.28
CA THR A 515 8.54 -24.60 28.59
C THR A 515 9.31 -25.21 27.43
N ALA A 516 8.80 -25.07 26.21
CA ALA A 516 9.33 -25.72 25.03
C ALA A 516 10.44 -24.91 24.35
N TYR A 517 10.39 -23.58 24.39
CA TYR A 517 11.24 -22.73 23.54
C TYR A 517 12.10 -21.73 24.33
N VAL A 518 11.47 -20.80 25.08
CA VAL A 518 12.16 -19.63 25.68
C VAL A 518 13.30 -20.05 26.63
N GLY A 519 13.14 -21.15 27.37
CA GLY A 519 14.16 -21.65 28.29
C GLY A 519 15.35 -22.40 27.65
N GLN A 520 15.44 -22.46 26.32
CA GLN A 520 16.48 -23.22 25.60
C GLN A 520 17.28 -22.30 24.65
N ASP A 521 18.57 -22.05 24.92
CA ASP A 521 19.41 -21.05 24.23
C ASP A 521 19.13 -20.88 22.72
N SER A 522 19.50 -21.86 21.89
CA SER A 522 19.37 -21.74 20.43
C SER A 522 17.93 -21.83 19.88
N VAL A 523 16.99 -22.34 20.68
CA VAL A 523 15.58 -22.52 20.28
C VAL A 523 14.77 -21.28 20.65
N GLY A 524 15.07 -20.68 21.79
CA GLY A 524 14.53 -19.39 22.25
C GLY A 524 14.87 -18.29 21.26
N GLU A 525 16.16 -18.14 20.90
CA GLU A 525 16.60 -17.20 19.85
C GLU A 525 15.78 -17.35 18.56
N ARG A 526 15.61 -18.60 18.11
CA ARG A 526 14.84 -18.90 16.89
C ARG A 526 13.36 -18.55 17.03
N PHE A 527 12.74 -18.84 18.18
CA PHE A 527 11.35 -18.49 18.45
C PHE A 527 11.14 -16.97 18.38
N GLU A 528 12.05 -16.20 19.00
CA GLU A 528 12.03 -14.75 19.01
C GLU A 528 12.20 -14.18 17.59
N ASP A 529 13.20 -14.65 16.83
CA ASP A 529 13.47 -14.23 15.46
C ASP A 529 12.29 -14.51 14.52
N GLU A 530 11.69 -15.71 14.62
CA GLU A 530 10.53 -16.08 13.81
C GLU A 530 9.30 -15.23 14.15
N ALA A 531 9.10 -14.89 15.43
CA ALA A 531 7.99 -14.03 15.88
C ALA A 531 8.18 -12.57 15.43
N ILE A 532 9.37 -11.98 15.63
CA ILE A 532 9.70 -10.62 15.18
C ILE A 532 9.51 -10.49 13.68
N ALA A 533 9.89 -11.51 12.91
CA ALA A 533 9.79 -11.46 11.47
C ALA A 533 8.33 -11.50 10.96
N ALA A 534 7.54 -12.45 11.47
CA ALA A 534 6.25 -12.78 10.90
C ALA A 534 5.08 -11.95 11.45
N LEU A 535 5.16 -11.54 12.72
CA LEU A 535 4.07 -10.84 13.38
C LEU A 535 4.19 -9.31 13.22
N PRO A 536 3.09 -8.55 13.35
CA PRO A 536 3.13 -7.09 13.23
C PRO A 536 4.10 -6.44 14.24
N GLY A 537 5.14 -5.78 13.73
CA GLY A 537 6.28 -5.29 14.53
C GLY A 537 5.96 -4.18 15.54
N THR A 538 4.76 -3.58 15.48
CA THR A 538 4.32 -2.57 16.48
C THR A 538 3.99 -3.17 17.84
N LEU A 539 3.80 -4.49 17.91
CA LEU A 539 3.43 -5.19 19.15
C LEU A 539 4.52 -6.12 19.65
N VAL A 540 5.49 -6.48 18.80
CA VAL A 540 6.57 -7.43 19.14
C VAL A 540 7.88 -6.66 19.23
N SER A 541 8.46 -6.61 20.43
CA SER A 541 9.75 -5.94 20.65
C SER A 541 10.83 -6.52 19.73
N ALA A 542 11.49 -5.65 18.94
CA ALA A 542 12.51 -6.05 17.98
C ALA A 542 13.83 -6.53 18.61
N THR A 543 14.01 -6.37 19.92
CA THR A 543 15.27 -6.71 20.62
C THR A 543 15.15 -7.90 21.56
N SER A 544 13.98 -8.10 22.17
CA SER A 544 13.68 -9.27 23.02
C SER A 544 12.17 -9.28 23.26
N PRO A 545 11.39 -10.04 22.45
CA PRO A 545 9.96 -10.06 22.55
C PRO A 545 9.51 -10.91 23.73
N LEU A 546 8.62 -10.37 24.56
CA LEU A 546 8.01 -11.16 25.62
C LEU A 546 6.99 -12.14 24.99
N PRO A 547 6.77 -13.33 25.58
CA PRO A 547 5.74 -14.25 25.10
C PRO A 547 4.35 -13.58 24.99
N GLU A 548 4.02 -12.65 25.88
CA GLU A 548 2.78 -11.88 25.83
C GLU A 548 2.68 -11.00 24.57
N ASP A 549 3.77 -10.35 24.18
CA ASP A 549 3.88 -9.53 22.98
C ASP A 549 3.65 -10.38 21.71
N VAL A 550 4.24 -11.58 21.69
CA VAL A 550 4.05 -12.57 20.61
C VAL A 550 2.59 -13.03 20.54
N PHE A 551 1.92 -13.21 21.68
CA PHE A 551 0.50 -13.55 21.72
C PHE A 551 -0.38 -12.43 21.15
N ASP A 552 -0.09 -11.17 21.49
CA ASP A 552 -0.84 -10.03 20.97
C ASP A 552 -0.63 -9.85 19.46
N GLY A 553 0.61 -10.07 18.98
CA GLY A 553 0.92 -10.15 17.56
C GLY A 553 0.16 -11.26 16.82
N LEU A 554 0.08 -12.46 17.42
CA LEU A 554 -0.71 -13.59 16.91
C LEU A 554 -2.20 -13.23 16.81
N MET A 555 -2.77 -12.58 17.84
CA MET A 555 -4.18 -12.15 17.84
C MET A 555 -4.48 -11.15 16.71
N LEU A 556 -3.57 -10.20 16.48
CA LEU A 556 -3.72 -9.24 15.39
C LEU A 556 -3.60 -9.93 14.01
N GLN A 557 -2.62 -10.81 13.83
CA GLN A 557 -2.46 -11.56 12.59
C GLN A 557 -3.70 -12.43 12.29
N ARG A 558 -4.27 -13.03 13.34
CA ARG A 558 -5.53 -13.76 13.27
C ARG A 558 -6.70 -12.87 12.84
N ALA A 559 -6.77 -11.62 13.31
CA ALA A 559 -7.79 -10.67 12.86
C ALA A 559 -7.61 -10.28 11.38
N THR A 560 -6.36 -10.04 10.96
CA THR A 560 -6.00 -9.75 9.56
C THR A 560 -6.42 -10.89 8.62
N LEU A 561 -6.04 -12.14 8.92
CA LEU A 561 -6.41 -13.29 8.10
C LEU A 561 -7.94 -13.47 7.99
N ARG A 562 -8.68 -13.26 9.08
CA ARG A 562 -10.16 -13.32 9.04
C ARG A 562 -10.74 -12.24 8.13
N ARG A 563 -10.25 -11.01 8.22
CA ARG A 563 -10.72 -9.88 7.42
C ARG A 563 -10.43 -10.09 5.93
N ASP A 564 -9.19 -10.45 5.62
CA ASP A 564 -8.68 -10.42 4.24
C ASP A 564 -9.02 -11.69 3.47
N GLN A 565 -9.01 -12.85 4.12
CA GLN A 565 -9.28 -14.14 3.48
C GLN A 565 -10.68 -14.70 3.77
N GLN A 566 -11.47 -14.03 4.62
CA GLN A 566 -12.83 -14.44 5.01
C GLN A 566 -12.93 -15.90 5.51
N LEU A 567 -11.90 -16.35 6.22
CA LEU A 567 -11.80 -17.73 6.70
C LEU A 567 -12.92 -18.07 7.69
N ALA A 568 -13.44 -19.29 7.60
CA ALA A 568 -14.37 -19.82 8.57
C ALA A 568 -13.70 -19.98 9.95
N GLU A 569 -14.40 -19.58 11.00
CA GLU A 569 -13.91 -19.71 12.36
C GLU A 569 -14.25 -21.08 12.97
N TRP A 570 -13.39 -21.51 13.89
CA TRP A 570 -13.58 -22.66 14.74
C TRP A 570 -13.59 -22.25 16.21
N VAL A 571 -14.67 -22.59 16.89
CA VAL A 571 -14.84 -22.39 18.33
C VAL A 571 -14.51 -23.71 19.04
N CYS A 572 -13.65 -23.66 20.04
CA CYS A 572 -13.34 -24.82 20.86
C CYS A 572 -14.50 -25.05 21.83
N CYS A 573 -15.26 -26.12 21.63
CA CYS A 573 -16.34 -26.55 22.53
C CYS A 573 -15.83 -27.32 23.74
#